data_AF-A0A2E3U465-F1
#
_entry.id   AF-A0A2E3U465-F1
#
_cell.length_a   1.000
_cell.length_b   1.000
_cell.length_c   1.000
_cell.angle_alpha   90.00
_cell.angle_beta   90.00
_cell.angle_gamma   90.00
#
_symmetry.space_group_name_H-M   'P 1'
#
loop_
_entity.id
_entity.type
_entity.pdbx_description
1 polymer ?
#
loop_
_entity_poly.entity_id
_entity_poly.type
_entity_poly.pdbx_seq_one_letter_code
_entity_poly.pdbx_strand_id
1 'polypeptide(L)'
;MEESMNSNQQGRASQAVLDNIKQAVEKKYPHAQIELTALPGVISAVVFTQDKRTLESVYAQRDINALAHRSGGLSDEFYTSMVFYSDRKDLARRKVFSFIEPKLQDISKNYHVDVEVGINGKTLSVRVIGSRDYMEAFKAKVRDMSPEMLRLSECRQVNTYFSTGYELEPGERYQAADEDNDDDPINPNWPSTTGNPSGGGRGNNPPK
;
A
#
# COMPACT_ATOMS: atom_id res chain seq x y z
N MET A 1 -45.68 37.01 -6.57
CA MET A 1 -45.01 35.82 -7.11
C MET A 1 -43.52 36.14 -7.19
N GLU A 2 -42.88 36.25 -6.04
CA GLU A 2 -41.45 36.49 -5.90
C GLU A 2 -41.06 35.72 -4.65
N GLU A 3 -40.39 34.57 -4.83
CA GLU A 3 -39.46 33.93 -3.90
C GLU A 3 -39.17 32.53 -4.44
N SER A 4 -38.32 32.47 -5.46
CA SER A 4 -37.56 31.26 -5.81
C SER A 4 -36.08 31.61 -5.84
N MET A 5 -35.58 32.17 -4.74
CA MET A 5 -34.15 32.20 -4.47
C MET A 5 -33.66 30.78 -4.15
N ASN A 6 -33.30 30.07 -5.21
CA ASN A 6 -32.11 29.24 -5.32
C ASN A 6 -31.69 28.47 -4.04
N SER A 7 -32.46 27.43 -3.69
CA SER A 7 -32.13 26.44 -2.65
C SER A 7 -30.85 25.62 -2.92
N ASN A 8 -30.14 25.87 -4.03
CA ASN A 8 -28.90 25.19 -4.42
C ASN A 8 -27.61 25.76 -3.80
N GLN A 9 -27.70 26.81 -2.96
CA GLN A 9 -26.54 27.37 -2.25
C GLN A 9 -26.47 27.01 -0.76
N GLN A 10 -27.51 26.41 -0.19
CA GLN A 10 -27.48 25.94 1.19
C GLN A 10 -26.50 24.77 1.31
N GLY A 11 -25.34 25.00 1.94
CA GLY A 11 -24.35 23.96 2.27
C GLY A 11 -23.05 23.99 1.46
N ARG A 12 -22.77 25.03 0.67
CA ARG A 12 -21.44 25.21 0.04
C ARG A 12 -20.68 26.35 0.68
N ALA A 13 -19.42 26.10 1.03
CA ALA A 13 -18.51 27.14 1.48
C ALA A 13 -18.34 28.20 0.38
N SER A 14 -18.28 29.47 0.77
CA SER A 14 -18.06 30.57 -0.19
C SER A 14 -16.63 30.53 -0.73
N GLN A 15 -16.41 31.10 -1.92
CA GLN A 15 -15.07 31.19 -2.50
C GLN A 15 -14.09 31.94 -1.58
N ALA A 16 -14.56 32.98 -0.89
CA ALA A 16 -13.77 33.73 0.08
C ALA A 16 -13.24 32.84 1.22
N VAL A 17 -14.02 31.85 1.67
CA VAL A 17 -13.60 30.89 2.70
C VAL A 17 -12.50 29.97 2.17
N LEU A 18 -12.65 29.47 0.94
CA LEU A 18 -11.63 28.65 0.30
C LEU A 18 -10.32 29.43 0.13
N ASP A 19 -10.39 30.69 -0.31
CA ASP A 19 -9.23 31.55 -0.49
C ASP A 19 -8.53 31.84 0.85
N ASN A 20 -9.30 32.09 1.91
CA ASN A 20 -8.76 32.28 3.27
C ASN A 20 -8.05 31.03 3.79
N ILE A 21 -8.65 29.84 3.60
CA ILE A 21 -8.03 28.57 3.99
C ILE A 21 -6.74 28.38 3.20
N LYS A 22 -6.76 28.60 1.88
CA LYS A 22 -5.58 28.47 1.03
C LYS A 22 -4.45 29.37 1.51
N GLN A 23 -4.71 30.66 1.71
CA GLN A 23 -3.71 31.61 2.22
C GLN A 23 -3.16 31.21 3.59
N ALA A 24 -4.02 30.73 4.48
CA ALA A 24 -3.62 30.31 5.82
C ALA A 24 -2.68 29.09 5.79
N VAL A 25 -2.95 28.13 4.90
CA VAL A 25 -2.12 26.95 4.70
C VAL A 25 -0.81 27.31 4.00
N GLU A 26 -0.83 28.16 2.97
CA GLU A 26 0.38 28.65 2.28
C GLU A 26 1.31 29.43 3.21
N LYS A 27 0.73 30.24 4.11
CA LYS A 27 1.51 30.97 5.13
C LYS A 27 2.20 30.02 6.11
N LYS A 28 1.54 28.92 6.46
CA LYS A 28 2.07 27.94 7.41
C LYS A 28 3.06 26.97 6.78
N TYR A 29 2.81 26.57 5.54
CA TYR A 29 3.64 25.66 4.75
C TYR A 29 4.12 26.37 3.48
N PRO A 30 5.20 27.17 3.58
CA PRO A 30 5.76 27.84 2.43
C PRO A 30 6.07 26.84 1.32
N HIS A 31 5.71 27.18 0.09
CA HIS A 31 5.88 26.36 -1.11
C HIS A 31 4.98 25.11 -1.22
N ALA A 32 4.04 24.89 -0.30
CA ALA A 32 3.05 23.84 -0.48
C ALA A 32 2.08 24.18 -1.63
N GLN A 33 1.71 23.19 -2.43
CA GLN A 33 0.61 23.31 -3.39
C GLN A 33 -0.66 22.75 -2.76
N ILE A 34 -1.78 23.46 -2.87
CA ILE A 34 -3.03 23.08 -2.20
C ILE A 34 -4.15 23.01 -3.23
N GLU A 35 -4.91 21.93 -3.16
CA GLU A 35 -6.18 21.79 -3.86
C GLU A 35 -7.31 21.72 -2.86
N LEU A 36 -8.29 22.60 -3.02
CA LEU A 36 -9.47 22.64 -2.16
C LEU A 36 -10.70 22.19 -2.94
N THR A 37 -11.49 21.32 -2.33
CA THR A 37 -12.79 20.89 -2.85
C THR A 37 -13.85 21.12 -1.78
N ALA A 38 -14.85 21.94 -2.11
CA ALA A 38 -16.03 22.14 -1.27
C ALA A 38 -17.08 21.06 -1.59
N LEU A 39 -17.34 20.20 -0.62
CA LEU A 39 -18.43 19.23 -0.62
C LEU A 39 -19.49 19.69 0.40
N PRO A 40 -20.74 19.21 0.32
CA PRO A 40 -21.75 19.51 1.33
C PRO A 40 -21.25 19.14 2.74
N GLY A 41 -21.12 20.12 3.63
CA GLY A 41 -20.62 19.96 5.00
C GLY A 41 -19.12 19.66 5.15
N VAL A 42 -18.34 19.61 4.06
CA VAL A 42 -16.92 19.25 4.11
C VAL A 42 -16.08 20.13 3.20
N ILE A 43 -14.97 20.65 3.71
CA ILE A 43 -13.89 21.18 2.88
C ILE A 43 -12.76 20.17 2.85
N SER A 44 -12.56 19.53 1.70
CA SER A 44 -11.44 18.61 1.47
C SER A 44 -10.24 19.37 0.92
N ALA A 45 -9.09 19.23 1.56
CA ALA A 45 -7.85 19.87 1.19
C ALA A 45 -6.76 18.82 0.93
N VAL A 46 -6.22 18.82 -0.29
CA VAL A 46 -5.07 18.00 -0.65
C VAL A 46 -3.85 18.91 -0.68
N VAL A 47 -2.86 18.63 0.17
CA VAL A 47 -1.67 19.46 0.32
C VAL A 47 -0.45 18.69 -0.15
N PHE A 48 0.27 19.24 -1.12
CA PHE A 48 1.55 18.72 -1.60
C PHE A 48 2.69 19.50 -0.97
N THR A 49 3.55 18.83 -0.20
CA THR A 49 4.70 19.45 0.45
C THR A 49 5.88 18.49 0.53
N GLN A 50 7.09 19.02 0.36
CA GLN A 50 8.33 18.27 0.53
C GLN A 50 8.83 18.29 1.98
N ASP A 51 8.18 19.06 2.86
CA ASP A 51 8.54 19.12 4.27
C ASP A 51 8.06 17.86 5.01
N LYS A 52 9.01 16.97 5.31
CA LYS A 52 8.77 15.71 6.00
C LYS A 52 8.14 15.89 7.39
N ARG A 53 8.47 16.98 8.10
CA ARG A 53 7.90 17.26 9.44
C ARG A 53 6.40 17.52 9.37
N THR A 54 5.93 18.03 8.24
CA THR A 54 4.51 18.29 7.99
C THR A 54 3.76 17.02 7.61
N LEU A 55 4.37 16.11 6.84
CA LEU A 55 3.76 14.83 6.42
C LEU A 55 3.38 13.92 7.60
N GLU A 56 4.05 14.06 8.75
CA GLU A 56 3.87 13.20 9.92
C GLU A 56 3.06 13.88 11.06
N SER A 57 2.63 15.13 10.88
CA SER A 57 2.09 15.94 11.97
C SER A 57 0.56 15.85 12.09
N VAL A 58 0.08 15.15 13.13
CA VAL A 58 -1.33 15.18 13.58
C VAL A 58 -1.79 16.62 13.91
N TYR A 59 -0.85 17.52 14.25
CA TYR A 59 -1.13 18.92 14.54
C TYR A 59 -1.50 19.75 13.31
N ALA A 60 -1.18 19.27 12.10
CA ALA A 60 -1.49 19.97 10.87
C ALA A 60 -3.00 20.14 10.66
N GLN A 61 -3.78 19.08 10.90
CA GLN A 61 -5.24 19.09 10.79
C GLN A 61 -5.90 20.04 11.81
N ARG A 62 -5.44 19.98 13.07
CA ARG A 62 -5.98 20.82 14.16
C ARG A 62 -5.82 22.30 13.89
N ASP A 63 -4.62 22.71 13.48
CA ASP A 63 -4.31 24.12 13.29
C ASP A 63 -5.10 24.72 12.13
N ILE A 64 -5.46 23.91 11.14
CA ILE A 64 -6.20 24.37 9.96
C ILE A 64 -7.70 24.39 10.23
N ASN A 65 -8.26 23.42 10.94
CA ASN A 65 -9.62 23.56 11.49
C ASN A 65 -9.73 24.88 12.26
N ALA A 66 -8.75 25.17 13.12
CA ALA A 66 -8.71 26.42 13.85
C ALA A 66 -8.56 27.66 12.94
N LEU A 67 -7.78 27.60 11.86
CA LEU A 67 -7.65 28.69 10.88
C LEU A 67 -8.95 28.90 10.09
N ALA A 68 -9.62 27.82 9.72
CA ALA A 68 -10.84 27.82 8.94
C ALA A 68 -12.02 28.38 9.76
N HIS A 69 -12.15 27.99 11.03
CA HIS A 69 -13.10 28.62 11.96
C HIS A 69 -12.80 30.11 12.21
N ARG A 70 -11.51 30.47 12.40
CA ARG A 70 -11.10 31.88 12.60
C ARG A 70 -11.31 32.77 11.37
N SER A 71 -11.37 32.20 10.18
CA SER A 71 -11.62 32.94 8.94
C SER A 71 -13.08 33.42 8.77
N GLY A 72 -13.95 33.12 9.73
CA GLY A 72 -15.26 33.74 9.89
C GLY A 72 -16.34 33.28 8.91
N GLY A 73 -16.10 32.23 8.13
CA GLY A 73 -17.05 31.79 7.10
C GLY A 73 -17.37 30.29 7.08
N LEU A 74 -16.92 29.53 8.09
CA LEU A 74 -17.45 28.18 8.33
C LEU A 74 -18.43 28.24 9.48
N SER A 75 -19.71 27.93 9.20
CA SER A 75 -20.64 27.56 10.26
C SER A 75 -20.13 26.29 10.95
N ASP A 76 -20.61 26.03 12.17
CA ASP A 76 -20.30 24.80 12.93
C ASP A 76 -20.67 23.50 12.19
N GLU A 77 -21.35 23.61 11.05
CA GLU A 77 -21.79 22.52 10.19
C GLU A 77 -20.71 22.02 9.21
N PHE A 78 -19.60 22.75 9.06
CA PHE A 78 -18.51 22.34 8.18
C PHE A 78 -17.32 21.79 8.96
N TYR A 79 -16.85 20.62 8.54
CA TYR A 79 -15.53 20.12 8.95
C TYR A 79 -14.53 20.24 7.80
N THR A 80 -13.25 20.47 8.13
CA THR A 80 -12.19 20.37 7.12
C THR A 80 -11.52 19.00 7.21
N SER A 81 -11.25 18.39 6.07
CA SER A 81 -10.46 17.17 5.94
C SER A 81 -9.22 17.51 5.14
N MET A 82 -8.04 17.20 5.67
CA MET A 82 -6.79 17.48 4.99
C MET A 82 -5.91 16.25 4.92
N VAL A 83 -5.35 16.01 3.75
CA VAL A 83 -4.40 14.93 3.55
C VAL A 83 -3.16 15.46 2.86
N PHE A 84 -2.01 15.09 3.41
CA PHE A 84 -0.70 15.54 2.96
C PHE A 84 -0.03 14.46 2.10
N TYR A 85 0.61 14.90 1.04
CA TYR A 85 1.36 14.07 0.11
C TYR A 85 2.67 14.76 -0.23
N SER A 86 3.71 13.99 -0.56
CA SER A 86 4.95 14.58 -1.06
C SER A 86 4.75 15.17 -2.46
N ASP A 87 4.04 14.45 -3.32
CA ASP A 87 3.76 14.82 -4.70
C ASP A 87 2.52 14.08 -5.24
N ARG A 88 2.23 14.28 -6.53
CA ARG A 88 1.13 13.60 -7.24
C ARG A 88 1.30 12.09 -7.32
N LYS A 89 2.53 11.60 -7.38
CA LYS A 89 2.81 10.15 -7.44
C LYS A 89 2.49 9.51 -6.09
N ASP A 90 2.82 10.17 -4.98
CA ASP A 90 2.45 9.70 -3.64
C ASP A 90 0.93 9.67 -3.47
N LEU A 91 0.22 10.70 -3.93
CA LEU A 91 -1.26 10.69 -3.96
C LEU A 91 -1.82 9.50 -4.74
N ALA A 92 -1.35 9.29 -5.97
CA ALA A 92 -1.76 8.18 -6.81
C ALA A 92 -1.45 6.82 -6.15
N ARG A 93 -0.25 6.66 -5.59
CA ARG A 93 0.18 5.46 -4.88
C ARG A 93 -0.74 5.14 -3.71
N ARG A 94 -1.05 6.12 -2.85
CA ARG A 94 -1.93 5.90 -1.69
C ARG A 94 -3.37 5.60 -2.10
N LYS A 95 -3.91 6.28 -3.12
CA LYS A 95 -5.24 5.97 -3.67
C LYS A 95 -5.33 4.51 -4.12
N VAL A 96 -4.32 4.04 -4.86
CA VAL A 96 -4.25 2.66 -5.33
C VAL A 96 -4.10 1.69 -4.16
N PHE A 97 -3.19 1.97 -3.21
CA PHE A 97 -3.00 1.12 -2.02
C PHE A 97 -4.30 0.96 -1.23
N SER A 98 -4.94 2.06 -0.83
CA SER A 98 -6.20 2.06 -0.08
C SER A 98 -7.37 1.41 -0.84
N PHE A 99 -7.26 1.32 -2.17
CA PHE A 99 -8.23 0.59 -2.99
C PHE A 99 -7.97 -0.92 -3.01
N ILE A 100 -6.71 -1.37 -3.06
CA ILE A 100 -6.33 -2.78 -3.21
C ILE A 100 -6.33 -3.51 -1.87
N GLU A 101 -5.61 -2.97 -0.88
CA GLU A 101 -5.30 -3.64 0.39
C GLU A 101 -6.53 -4.28 1.06
N PRO A 102 -7.64 -3.55 1.34
CA PRO A 102 -8.79 -4.16 2.01
C PRO A 102 -9.39 -5.32 1.23
N LYS A 103 -9.43 -5.22 -0.11
CA LYS A 103 -10.00 -6.27 -0.97
C LYS A 103 -9.15 -7.53 -1.02
N LEU A 104 -7.83 -7.41 -0.79
CA LEU A 104 -6.95 -8.57 -0.68
C LEU A 104 -6.98 -9.16 0.73
N GLN A 105 -7.08 -8.30 1.76
CA GLN A 105 -7.22 -8.74 3.14
C GLN A 105 -8.51 -9.54 3.37
N ASP A 106 -9.59 -9.21 2.66
CA ASP A 106 -10.86 -9.97 2.67
C ASP A 106 -10.72 -11.42 2.18
N ILE A 107 -9.73 -11.70 1.32
CA ILE A 107 -9.47 -13.04 0.79
C ILE A 107 -8.77 -13.90 1.85
N SER A 108 -7.79 -13.32 2.53
CA SER A 108 -6.89 -14.07 3.39
C SER A 108 -7.38 -14.24 4.82
N LYS A 109 -8.44 -13.51 5.24
CA LYS A 109 -9.20 -13.49 6.53
C LYS A 109 -8.38 -13.61 7.83
N ASN A 110 -7.56 -14.65 7.95
CA ASN A 110 -6.69 -14.97 9.07
C ASN A 110 -5.20 -14.72 8.79
N TYR A 111 -4.80 -14.43 7.55
CA TYR A 111 -3.41 -14.17 7.18
C TYR A 111 -3.21 -12.71 6.80
N HIS A 112 -2.06 -12.17 7.20
CA HIS A 112 -1.63 -10.85 6.76
C HIS A 112 -1.27 -10.87 5.28
N VAL A 113 -1.68 -9.83 4.56
CA VAL A 113 -1.27 -9.55 3.19
C VAL A 113 -0.58 -8.21 3.20
N ASP A 114 0.66 -8.17 2.70
CA ASP A 114 1.38 -6.93 2.48
C ASP A 114 1.27 -6.52 1.01
N VAL A 115 1.09 -5.22 0.77
CA VAL A 115 0.88 -4.65 -0.56
C VAL A 115 1.80 -3.46 -0.73
N GLU A 116 2.75 -3.58 -1.65
CA GLU A 116 3.58 -2.45 -2.03
C GLU A 116 3.11 -1.89 -3.37
N VAL A 117 2.97 -0.57 -3.43
CA VAL A 117 2.59 0.14 -4.65
C VAL A 117 3.73 1.09 -5.04
N GLY A 118 4.20 0.98 -6.28
CA GLY A 118 5.23 1.84 -6.86
C GLY A 118 4.75 2.48 -8.16
N ILE A 119 5.24 3.68 -8.46
CA ILE A 119 4.99 4.35 -9.74
C ILE A 119 6.33 4.76 -10.35
N ASN A 120 6.65 4.18 -11.51
CA ASN A 120 7.82 4.55 -12.31
C ASN A 120 7.38 5.00 -13.70
N GLY A 121 7.52 6.30 -13.99
CA GLY A 121 7.04 6.89 -15.23
C GLY A 121 5.52 6.74 -15.40
N LYS A 122 5.10 5.96 -16.41
CA LYS A 122 3.70 5.62 -16.69
C LYS A 122 3.35 4.17 -16.34
N THR A 123 4.17 3.53 -15.52
CA THR A 123 4.02 2.15 -15.05
C THR A 123 3.64 2.16 -13.58
N LEU A 124 2.53 1.52 -13.25
CA LEU A 124 2.17 1.15 -11.90
C LEU A 124 2.77 -0.22 -11.58
N SER A 125 3.47 -0.35 -10.46
CA SER A 125 3.96 -1.62 -9.95
C SER A 125 3.18 -1.97 -8.69
N VAL A 126 2.60 -3.17 -8.64
CA VAL A 126 1.90 -3.69 -7.46
C VAL A 126 2.57 -4.99 -7.06
N ARG A 127 3.17 -5.02 -5.87
CA ARG A 127 3.71 -6.22 -5.26
C ARG A 127 2.76 -6.68 -4.17
N VAL A 128 2.36 -7.94 -4.22
CA VAL A 128 1.53 -8.58 -3.21
C VAL A 128 2.35 -9.68 -2.55
N ILE A 129 2.45 -9.60 -1.23
CA ILE A 129 3.13 -10.59 -0.40
C ILE A 129 2.07 -11.25 0.47
N GLY A 130 1.96 -12.57 0.40
CA GLY A 130 0.96 -13.29 1.19
C GLY A 130 1.10 -14.80 1.12
N SER A 131 0.24 -15.51 1.84
CA SER A 131 0.29 -16.97 1.89
C SER A 131 0.11 -17.63 0.52
N ARG A 132 0.86 -18.71 0.29
CA ARG A 132 0.83 -19.52 -0.95
C ARG A 132 -0.59 -20.01 -1.28
N ASP A 133 -1.37 -20.35 -0.27
CA ASP A 133 -2.71 -20.92 -0.41
C ASP A 133 -3.70 -19.96 -1.09
N TYR A 134 -3.46 -18.65 -0.96
CA TYR A 134 -4.32 -17.61 -1.52
C TYR A 134 -3.75 -16.97 -2.78
N MET A 135 -2.58 -17.41 -3.25
CA MET A 135 -1.83 -16.70 -4.28
C MET A 135 -2.58 -16.60 -5.61
N GLU A 136 -3.25 -17.69 -6.03
CA GLU A 136 -4.06 -17.66 -7.24
C GLU A 136 -5.30 -16.77 -7.09
N ALA A 137 -5.90 -16.72 -5.90
CA ALA A 137 -7.00 -15.81 -5.62
C ALA A 137 -6.55 -14.35 -5.65
N PHE A 138 -5.37 -14.03 -5.10
CA PHE A 138 -4.79 -12.69 -5.20
C PHE A 138 -4.52 -12.31 -6.65
N LYS A 139 -3.90 -13.20 -7.44
CA LYS A 139 -3.63 -12.96 -8.87
C LYS A 139 -4.90 -12.64 -9.65
N ALA A 140 -5.96 -13.43 -9.44
CA ALA A 140 -7.25 -13.19 -10.07
C ALA A 140 -7.83 -11.83 -9.63
N LYS A 141 -7.86 -11.55 -8.33
CA LYS A 141 -8.43 -10.31 -7.80
C LYS A 141 -7.69 -9.06 -8.28
N VAL A 142 -6.35 -9.07 -8.28
CA VAL A 142 -5.53 -7.94 -8.75
C VAL A 142 -5.74 -7.71 -10.25
N ARG A 143 -5.88 -8.78 -11.04
CA ARG A 143 -6.19 -8.67 -12.48
C ARG A 143 -7.53 -7.98 -12.69
N ASP A 144 -8.57 -8.38 -11.96
CA ASP A 144 -9.90 -7.77 -12.05
C ASP A 144 -9.90 -6.30 -11.62
N MET A 145 -9.03 -5.94 -10.67
CA MET A 145 -8.86 -4.58 -10.18
C MET A 145 -8.04 -3.68 -11.11
N SER A 146 -7.36 -4.22 -12.13
CA SER A 146 -6.40 -3.49 -12.97
C SER A 146 -6.95 -2.24 -13.67
N PRO A 147 -8.16 -2.27 -14.26
CA PRO A 147 -8.72 -1.06 -14.88
C PRO A 147 -8.88 0.10 -13.90
N GLU A 148 -9.34 -0.18 -12.69
CA GLU A 148 -9.55 0.84 -11.66
C GLU A 148 -8.21 1.34 -11.08
N MET A 149 -7.24 0.45 -10.90
CA MET A 149 -5.87 0.85 -10.51
C MET A 149 -5.24 1.81 -11.52
N LEU A 150 -5.43 1.58 -12.83
CA LEU A 150 -4.97 2.48 -13.89
C LEU A 150 -5.70 3.83 -13.83
N ARG A 151 -7.02 3.82 -13.63
CA ARG A 151 -7.83 5.04 -13.48
C ARG A 151 -7.37 5.89 -12.29
N LEU A 152 -7.11 5.27 -11.15
CA LEU A 152 -6.69 5.95 -9.93
C LEU A 152 -5.25 6.48 -9.99
N SER A 153 -4.37 5.82 -10.75
CA SER A 153 -2.94 6.16 -10.86
C SER A 153 -2.58 7.01 -12.06
N GLU A 154 -3.47 7.15 -13.04
CA GLU A 154 -3.19 7.79 -14.35
C GLU A 154 -2.00 7.16 -15.10
N CYS A 155 -1.67 5.91 -14.77
CA CYS A 155 -0.68 5.10 -15.45
C CYS A 155 -1.27 4.46 -16.71
N ARG A 156 -0.40 3.94 -17.60
CA ARG A 156 -0.80 3.26 -18.84
C ARG A 156 -0.75 1.74 -18.73
N GLN A 157 0.01 1.22 -17.78
CA GLN A 157 0.21 -0.20 -17.58
C GLN A 157 0.41 -0.53 -16.11
N VAL A 158 0.03 -1.76 -15.74
CA VAL A 158 0.24 -2.33 -14.40
C VAL A 158 1.16 -3.55 -14.52
N ASN A 159 2.24 -3.55 -13.76
CA ASN A 159 3.07 -4.71 -13.51
C ASN A 159 2.73 -5.27 -12.14
N THR A 160 2.47 -6.57 -12.07
CA THR A 160 2.11 -7.25 -10.83
C THR A 160 3.17 -8.27 -10.46
N TYR A 161 3.53 -8.28 -9.17
CA TYR A 161 4.53 -9.18 -8.59
C TYR A 161 3.90 -9.88 -7.39
N PHE A 162 4.14 -11.18 -7.27
CA PHE A 162 3.50 -12.03 -6.27
C PHE A 162 4.58 -12.88 -5.60
N SER A 163 4.69 -12.77 -4.28
CA SER A 163 5.69 -13.49 -3.50
C SER A 163 5.08 -14.00 -2.20
N THR A 164 5.64 -15.08 -1.66
CA THR A 164 5.26 -15.57 -0.32
C THR A 164 6.09 -14.91 0.79
N GLY A 165 7.05 -14.05 0.43
CA GLY A 165 8.02 -13.48 1.37
C GLY A 165 9.19 -14.42 1.69
N TYR A 166 9.12 -15.69 1.24
CA TYR A 166 10.16 -16.71 1.39
C TYR A 166 10.98 -16.90 0.11
N GLU A 167 11.14 -15.86 -0.72
CA GLU A 167 12.13 -15.91 -1.79
C GLU A 167 13.52 -15.89 -1.14
N LEU A 168 13.99 -17.10 -0.82
CA LEU A 168 15.36 -17.38 -0.42
C LEU A 168 16.29 -16.66 -1.40
N GLU A 169 17.27 -15.93 -0.88
CA GLU A 169 18.32 -15.40 -1.73
C GLU A 169 18.91 -16.53 -2.57
N PRO A 170 19.33 -16.28 -3.83
CA PRO A 170 19.90 -17.30 -4.68
C PRO A 170 21.18 -17.88 -4.04
N GLY A 171 21.02 -18.95 -3.26
CA GLY A 171 22.09 -19.53 -2.44
C GLY A 171 21.60 -20.45 -1.32
N GLU A 172 20.41 -20.22 -0.77
CA GLU A 172 19.90 -21.06 0.33
C GLU A 172 19.08 -22.23 -0.23
N ARG A 173 19.77 -23.34 -0.51
CA ARG A 173 19.11 -24.63 -0.74
C ARG A 173 18.59 -25.13 0.61
N TYR A 174 17.32 -25.52 0.67
CA TYR A 174 16.81 -26.40 1.72
C TYR A 174 17.73 -27.64 1.79
N GLN A 175 18.53 -27.75 2.86
CA GLN A 175 18.91 -29.07 3.35
C GLN A 175 17.59 -29.69 3.82
N ALA A 176 17.17 -30.77 3.17
CA ALA A 176 16.12 -31.60 3.70
C ALA A 176 16.51 -31.93 5.14
N ALA A 177 15.71 -31.49 6.10
CA ALA A 177 15.80 -31.98 7.45
C ALA A 177 15.48 -33.47 7.34
N ASP A 178 16.52 -34.30 7.44
CA ASP A 178 16.36 -35.72 7.71
C ASP A 178 15.51 -35.82 8.98
N GLU A 179 14.36 -36.47 8.83
CA GLU A 179 13.46 -36.86 9.91
C GLU A 179 14.17 -37.93 10.76
N ASP A 180 15.10 -37.53 11.63
CA ASP A 180 15.57 -38.36 12.72
C ASP A 180 14.96 -37.86 14.02
N ASN A 181 13.77 -38.40 14.28
CA ASN A 181 13.04 -38.31 15.53
C ASN A 181 13.66 -39.30 16.53
N ASP A 182 14.24 -38.76 17.59
CA ASP A 182 14.44 -39.30 18.95
C ASP A 182 14.39 -40.84 19.14
N ASP A 183 15.52 -41.45 19.53
CA ASP A 183 15.68 -42.06 20.87
C ASP A 183 16.97 -42.91 21.00
N ASP A 184 17.62 -42.70 22.15
CA ASP A 184 18.56 -43.54 22.91
C ASP A 184 20.09 -43.59 22.63
N PRO A 185 20.91 -43.38 23.69
CA PRO A 185 22.37 -43.45 23.66
C PRO A 185 22.93 -44.84 24.04
N ILE A 186 24.06 -45.22 23.44
CA ILE A 186 25.00 -46.31 23.84
C ILE A 186 24.59 -47.76 23.53
N ASN A 187 25.16 -48.33 22.46
CA ASN A 187 25.74 -49.70 22.45
C ASN A 187 26.71 -49.91 21.25
N PRO A 188 28.04 -50.06 21.46
CA PRO A 188 29.02 -50.23 20.38
C PRO A 188 29.25 -51.69 19.93
N ASN A 189 28.31 -52.62 20.16
CA ASN A 189 28.61 -54.05 20.03
C ASN A 189 27.52 -54.90 19.32
N TRP A 190 27.34 -54.70 18.01
CA TRP A 190 26.73 -55.73 17.14
C TRP A 190 27.47 -55.91 15.81
N PRO A 191 27.76 -57.17 15.38
CA PRO A 191 28.57 -57.47 14.21
C PRO A 191 27.77 -57.40 12.89
N SER A 192 28.48 -57.01 11.84
CA SER A 192 28.06 -56.99 10.43
C SER A 192 27.44 -58.31 9.96
N THR A 193 26.22 -58.25 9.43
CA THR A 193 25.66 -59.27 8.53
C THR A 193 25.60 -58.74 7.09
N THR A 194 26.58 -59.22 6.34
CA THR A 194 26.73 -59.21 4.88
C THR A 194 25.45 -59.51 4.09
N GLY A 195 25.26 -58.77 3.00
CA GLY A 195 24.27 -59.07 1.97
C GLY A 195 24.44 -58.28 0.66
N ASN A 196 25.68 -58.00 0.23
CA ASN A 196 25.93 -57.44 -1.11
C ASN A 196 26.32 -58.55 -2.09
N PRO A 197 25.49 -58.87 -3.10
CA PRO A 197 25.99 -59.46 -4.32
C PRO A 197 26.32 -58.37 -5.35
N SER A 198 27.60 -58.30 -5.67
CA SER A 198 28.13 -58.29 -7.04
C SER A 198 27.69 -57.17 -8.01
N GLY A 199 28.55 -56.16 -8.10
CA GLY A 199 29.35 -55.91 -9.31
C GLY A 199 28.65 -55.34 -10.55
N GLY A 200 29.06 -54.13 -10.95
CA GLY A 200 28.88 -53.69 -12.34
C GLY A 200 29.14 -52.21 -12.58
N GLY A 201 30.37 -51.85 -12.92
CA GLY A 201 30.61 -50.73 -13.84
C GLY A 201 30.84 -49.34 -13.24
N ARG A 202 31.91 -49.15 -12.45
CA ARG A 202 32.55 -47.83 -12.38
C ARG A 202 33.65 -47.75 -13.43
N GLY A 203 33.24 -47.35 -14.64
CA GLY A 203 34.15 -47.02 -15.73
C GLY A 203 34.87 -45.70 -15.45
N ASN A 204 36.20 -45.75 -15.53
CA ASN A 204 37.14 -44.64 -15.43
C ASN A 204 36.76 -43.45 -16.32
N ASN A 205 36.88 -42.24 -15.78
CA ASN A 205 37.21 -41.06 -16.58
C ASN A 205 38.68 -40.70 -16.26
N PRO A 206 39.64 -40.86 -17.19
CA PRO A 206 41.01 -40.41 -16.96
C PRO A 206 41.12 -38.89 -17.15
N PRO A 207 42.06 -38.21 -16.47
CA PRO A 207 42.19 -36.76 -16.61
C PRO A 207 42.93 -36.38 -17.89
N LYS A 208 42.44 -35.34 -18.57
CA LYS A 208 43.22 -34.36 -19.32
C LYS A 208 42.64 -32.98 -19.09
#